data_AF-A0A8S9TL52-F1
#
_entry.id   AF-A0A8S9TL52-F1
#
_cell.length_a   1.000
_cell.length_b   1.000
_cell.length_c   1.000
_cell.angle_alpha   90.00
_cell.angle_beta   90.00
_cell.angle_gamma   90.00
#
_symmetry.space_group_name_H-M   'P 1'
#
loop_
_entity.id
_entity.type
_entity.pdbx_description
1 polymer ?
#
loop_
_entity_poly.entity_id
_entity_poly.type
_entity_poly.pdbx_seq_one_letter_code
_entity_poly.pdbx_strand_id
1 'polypeptide(L)'
;MDGAAREGHLEVVKWLHEHRNVGCSTSAMDWAAHNGNLEIVKWLHANRTEGCTTWAMDWAAFGGHLDVIKWLHENRSEGCLDTAMDNAAKNGHLHVVKWLHVNRTEGCTSNAMRDAASNGHLHVIRWLVSHRCEGSTSVALARALMRNHVDVVLFLHALRSEDFSFLATHFMCHLCMELTEWILLNYADEVDGWEFEVPNSDWRFNEWCARVKLQRMQDNDASTWWVLTSHRERCRISKIW
;
A
#
# COMPACT_ATOMS: atom_id res chain seq x y z
N MET A 1 -12.45 -12.52 27.92
CA MET A 1 -11.45 -11.46 28.13
C MET A 1 -10.91 -10.95 26.79
N ASP A 2 -10.60 -11.84 25.84
CA ASP A 2 -10.10 -11.51 24.50
C ASP A 2 -10.90 -10.43 23.76
N GLY A 3 -12.24 -10.56 23.72
CA GLY A 3 -13.09 -9.54 23.10
C GLY A 3 -12.97 -8.16 23.77
N ALA A 4 -12.93 -8.09 25.10
CA ALA A 4 -12.76 -6.83 25.82
C ALA A 4 -11.37 -6.20 25.58
N ALA A 5 -10.33 -7.03 25.47
CA ALA A 5 -8.98 -6.58 25.14
C ALA A 5 -8.91 -6.04 23.70
N ARG A 6 -9.54 -6.73 22.74
CA ARG A 6 -9.68 -6.28 21.35
C ARG A 6 -10.36 -4.92 21.28
N GLU A 7 -11.53 -4.76 21.89
CA GLU A 7 -12.29 -3.50 21.81
C GLU A 7 -11.75 -2.36 22.70
N GLY A 8 -10.59 -2.54 23.35
CA GLY A 8 -9.97 -1.46 24.14
C GLY A 8 -10.60 -1.21 25.52
N HIS A 9 -11.38 -2.15 26.05
CA HIS A 9 -12.11 -1.98 27.29
C HIS A 9 -11.31 -2.45 28.52
N LEU A 10 -10.26 -1.68 28.90
CA LEU A 10 -9.35 -2.04 30.00
C LEU A 10 -10.07 -2.32 31.33
N GLU A 11 -11.06 -1.51 31.70
CA GLU A 11 -11.78 -1.71 32.97
C GLU A 11 -12.61 -3.00 32.96
N VAL A 12 -13.15 -3.41 31.80
CA VAL A 12 -13.82 -4.70 31.66
C VAL A 12 -12.81 -5.84 31.74
N VAL A 13 -11.60 -5.68 31.18
CA VAL A 13 -10.52 -6.67 31.29
C VAL A 13 -10.12 -6.87 32.76
N LYS A 14 -9.87 -5.78 33.51
CA LYS A 14 -9.58 -5.84 34.95
C LYS A 14 -10.69 -6.49 35.75
N TRP A 15 -11.93 -6.07 35.50
CA TRP A 15 -13.09 -6.63 36.20
C TRP A 15 -13.25 -8.13 35.94
N LEU A 16 -13.09 -8.57 34.68
CA LEU A 16 -13.14 -9.98 34.33
C LEU A 16 -12.05 -10.79 35.02
N HIS A 17 -10.84 -10.24 35.17
CA HIS A 17 -9.74 -10.90 35.88
C HIS A 17 -10.01 -11.06 37.38
N GLU A 18 -10.55 -10.03 38.03
CA GLU A 18 -10.83 -10.05 39.47
C GLU A 18 -12.06 -10.88 39.83
N HIS A 19 -13.08 -10.89 38.98
CA HIS A 19 -14.42 -11.41 39.33
C HIS A 19 -14.80 -12.70 38.62
N ARG A 20 -13.97 -13.19 37.69
CA ARG A 20 -14.26 -14.41 36.93
C ARG A 20 -13.01 -15.27 36.81
N ASN A 21 -13.19 -16.58 36.97
CA ASN A 21 -12.11 -17.55 36.68
C ASN A 21 -12.05 -17.89 35.17
N VAL A 22 -12.25 -16.88 34.31
CA VAL A 22 -12.23 -17.05 32.85
C VAL A 22 -10.89 -16.47 32.37
N GLY A 23 -10.04 -17.32 31.82
CA GLY A 23 -8.75 -16.90 31.27
C GLY A 23 -8.88 -16.06 29.99
N CYS A 24 -7.74 -15.69 29.42
CA CYS A 24 -7.65 -15.21 28.04
C CYS A 24 -6.85 -16.21 27.19
N SER A 25 -6.81 -15.99 25.89
CA SER A 25 -5.78 -16.59 25.02
C SER A 25 -4.72 -15.55 24.67
N THR A 26 -3.68 -15.96 23.95
CA THR A 26 -2.70 -15.03 23.34
C THR A 26 -3.37 -13.95 22.48
N SER A 27 -4.56 -14.26 21.93
CA SER A 27 -5.36 -13.33 21.13
C SER A 27 -5.69 -12.04 21.87
N ALA A 28 -5.80 -12.06 23.21
CA ALA A 28 -6.09 -10.85 23.97
C ALA A 28 -5.00 -9.79 23.79
N MET A 29 -3.73 -10.20 23.88
CA MET A 29 -2.60 -9.28 23.71
C MET A 29 -2.35 -8.97 22.23
N ASP A 30 -2.49 -9.96 21.34
CA ASP A 30 -2.34 -9.76 19.90
C ASP A 30 -3.33 -8.72 19.36
N TRP A 31 -4.61 -8.84 19.73
CA TRP A 31 -5.64 -7.88 19.32
C TRP A 31 -5.53 -6.52 20.02
N ALA A 32 -5.13 -6.49 21.29
CA ALA A 32 -4.84 -5.23 21.97
C ALA A 32 -3.71 -4.47 21.27
N ALA A 33 -2.67 -5.18 20.83
CA ALA A 33 -1.56 -4.61 20.08
C ALA A 33 -1.98 -4.14 18.68
N HIS A 34 -2.79 -4.93 17.97
CA HIS A 34 -3.37 -4.54 16.67
C HIS A 34 -4.11 -3.20 16.72
N ASN A 35 -4.84 -2.95 17.81
CA ASN A 35 -5.64 -1.73 17.99
C ASN A 35 -4.88 -0.60 18.73
N GLY A 36 -3.58 -0.78 19.00
CA GLY A 36 -2.76 0.25 19.65
C GLY A 36 -3.06 0.45 21.13
N ASN A 37 -3.74 -0.49 21.78
CA ASN A 37 -4.14 -0.40 23.19
C ASN A 37 -2.98 -0.76 24.13
N LEU A 38 -1.94 0.07 24.13
CA LEU A 38 -0.71 -0.14 24.90
C LEU A 38 -0.96 -0.43 26.40
N GLU A 39 -1.92 0.26 27.01
CA GLU A 39 -2.25 0.06 28.43
C GLU A 39 -2.84 -1.32 28.71
N ILE A 40 -3.61 -1.88 27.77
CA ILE A 40 -4.10 -3.26 27.87
C ILE A 40 -2.95 -4.24 27.66
N VAL A 41 -2.05 -3.98 26.70
CA VAL A 41 -0.87 -4.82 26.46
C VAL A 41 0.00 -4.90 27.73
N LYS A 42 0.33 -3.76 28.34
CA LYS A 42 1.07 -3.69 29.62
C LYS A 42 0.34 -4.41 30.73
N TRP A 43 -0.97 -4.20 30.86
CA TRP A 43 -1.76 -4.81 31.92
C TRP A 43 -1.83 -6.33 31.77
N LEU A 44 -2.09 -6.83 30.56
CA LEU A 44 -2.09 -8.27 30.27
C LEU A 44 -0.71 -8.87 30.56
N HIS A 45 0.38 -8.22 30.15
CA HIS A 45 1.72 -8.69 30.46
C HIS A 45 2.01 -8.83 31.97
N ALA A 46 1.55 -7.86 32.76
CA ALA A 46 1.83 -7.84 34.20
C ALA A 46 0.96 -8.81 35.01
N ASN A 47 -0.24 -9.14 34.52
CA ASN A 47 -1.25 -9.87 35.30
C ASN A 47 -1.63 -11.24 34.71
N ARG A 48 -1.19 -11.56 33.49
CA ARG A 48 -1.51 -12.78 32.75
C ARG A 48 -0.23 -13.48 32.29
N THR A 49 -0.29 -14.81 32.18
CA THR A 49 0.84 -15.65 31.77
C THR A 49 0.72 -16.17 30.34
N GLU A 50 -0.42 -15.95 29.69
CA GLU A 50 -0.70 -16.43 28.33
C GLU A 50 0.21 -15.79 27.26
N GLY A 51 0.71 -14.58 27.51
CA GLY A 51 1.62 -13.89 26.59
C GLY A 51 0.96 -13.44 25.29
N CYS A 52 1.76 -13.34 24.23
CA CYS A 52 1.32 -13.03 22.88
C CYS A 52 1.97 -13.98 21.86
N THR A 53 1.64 -13.80 20.58
CA THR A 53 2.37 -14.42 19.46
C THR A 53 3.16 -13.35 18.70
N THR A 54 3.81 -13.72 17.58
CA THR A 54 4.42 -12.73 16.68
C THR A 54 3.39 -11.76 16.11
N TRP A 55 2.10 -12.15 16.09
CA TRP A 55 1.01 -11.31 15.62
C TRP A 55 0.89 -10.00 16.40
N ALA A 56 1.23 -9.95 17.69
CA ALA A 56 1.18 -8.69 18.43
C ALA A 56 2.04 -7.60 17.77
N MET A 57 3.29 -7.91 17.40
CA MET A 57 4.16 -6.93 16.75
C MET A 57 3.83 -6.76 15.27
N ASP A 58 3.52 -7.84 14.54
CA ASP A 58 3.14 -7.79 13.12
C ASP A 58 1.88 -6.93 12.91
N TRP A 59 0.88 -7.08 13.78
CA TRP A 59 -0.38 -6.36 13.71
C TRP A 59 -0.30 -4.94 14.29
N ALA A 60 0.54 -4.70 15.30
CA ALA A 60 0.86 -3.34 15.73
C ALA A 60 1.56 -2.57 14.59
N ALA A 61 2.43 -3.23 13.83
CA ALA A 61 3.07 -2.65 12.64
C ALA A 61 2.06 -2.38 11.52
N PHE A 62 1.10 -3.27 11.32
CA PHE A 62 -0.03 -3.04 10.41
C PHE A 62 -0.83 -1.78 10.78
N GLY A 63 -1.13 -1.56 12.06
CA GLY A 63 -1.87 -0.38 12.55
C GLY A 63 -1.02 0.88 12.77
N GLY A 64 0.31 0.80 12.58
CA GLY A 64 1.22 1.93 12.75
C GLY A 64 1.53 2.32 14.21
N HIS A 65 1.25 1.42 15.15
CA HIS A 65 1.35 1.63 16.60
C HIS A 65 2.79 1.45 17.11
N LEU A 66 3.65 2.43 16.80
CA LEU A 66 5.07 2.39 17.12
C LEU A 66 5.38 2.30 18.63
N ASP A 67 4.55 2.90 19.46
CA ASP A 67 4.64 2.82 20.92
C ASP A 67 4.44 1.39 21.44
N VAL A 68 3.46 0.67 20.90
CA VAL A 68 3.25 -0.76 21.18
C VAL A 68 4.43 -1.59 20.68
N ILE A 69 4.93 -1.34 19.46
CA ILE A 69 6.06 -2.08 18.89
C ILE A 69 7.32 -1.93 19.77
N LYS A 70 7.65 -0.69 20.18
CA LYS A 70 8.79 -0.43 21.06
C LYS A 70 8.63 -1.16 22.38
N TRP A 71 7.44 -1.07 22.98
CA TRP A 71 7.19 -1.72 24.25
C TRP A 71 7.28 -3.25 24.15
N LEU A 72 6.69 -3.85 23.11
CA LEU A 72 6.79 -5.28 22.84
C LEU A 72 8.26 -5.69 22.64
N HIS A 73 9.02 -4.93 21.86
CA HIS A 73 10.44 -5.21 21.64
C HIS A 73 11.28 -5.22 22.93
N GLU A 74 11.00 -4.31 23.86
CA GLU A 74 11.74 -4.19 25.12
C GLU A 74 11.31 -5.24 26.17
N ASN A 75 10.06 -5.72 26.11
CA ASN A 75 9.46 -6.50 27.21
C ASN A 75 9.04 -7.93 26.82
N ARG A 76 9.11 -8.29 25.53
CA ARG A 76 8.67 -9.57 24.97
C ARG A 76 9.76 -10.14 24.05
N SER A 77 9.80 -11.48 23.95
CA SER A 77 10.83 -12.21 23.19
C SER A 77 10.28 -12.85 21.91
N GLU A 78 8.97 -12.80 21.72
CA GLU A 78 8.23 -13.39 20.61
C GLU A 78 8.68 -12.80 19.25
N GLY A 79 9.05 -11.52 19.23
CA GLY A 79 9.55 -10.85 18.03
C GLY A 79 8.46 -10.58 16.99
N CYS A 80 8.86 -10.53 15.73
CA CYS A 80 7.99 -10.32 14.59
C CYS A 80 8.43 -11.17 13.40
N LEU A 81 7.64 -11.15 12.32
CA LEU A 81 8.03 -11.68 11.02
C LEU A 81 8.43 -10.55 10.07
N ASP A 82 8.93 -10.91 8.89
CA ASP A 82 9.11 -9.97 7.76
C ASP A 82 7.81 -9.22 7.41
N THR A 83 6.66 -9.87 7.65
CA THR A 83 5.33 -9.29 7.46
C THR A 83 5.08 -8.01 8.28
N ALA A 84 5.78 -7.78 9.40
CA ALA A 84 5.66 -6.53 10.15
C ALA A 84 6.07 -5.32 9.30
N MET A 85 7.22 -5.39 8.64
CA MET A 85 7.70 -4.30 7.79
C MET A 85 6.91 -4.21 6.49
N ASP A 86 6.50 -5.35 5.92
CA ASP A 86 5.61 -5.37 4.75
C ASP A 86 4.27 -4.68 5.05
N ASN A 87 3.64 -5.00 6.20
CA ASN A 87 2.38 -4.41 6.62
C ASN A 87 2.50 -2.92 6.95
N ALA A 88 3.59 -2.52 7.61
CA ALA A 88 3.87 -1.10 7.86
C ALA A 88 4.06 -0.32 6.55
N ALA A 89 4.75 -0.91 5.57
CA ALA A 89 4.94 -0.31 4.25
C ALA A 89 3.62 -0.22 3.46
N LYS A 90 2.84 -1.31 3.46
CA LYS A 90 1.52 -1.39 2.84
C LYS A 90 0.55 -0.32 3.33
N ASN A 91 0.60 0.05 4.62
CA ASN A 91 -0.27 1.06 5.21
C ASN A 91 0.40 2.45 5.35
N GLY A 92 1.59 2.64 4.78
CA GLY A 92 2.22 3.96 4.70
C GLY A 92 2.89 4.43 5.99
N HIS A 93 3.10 3.54 6.96
CA HIS A 93 3.67 3.84 8.28
C HIS A 93 5.20 3.90 8.25
N LEU A 94 5.74 4.92 7.57
CA LEU A 94 7.20 5.10 7.40
C LEU A 94 7.97 5.15 8.73
N HIS A 95 7.40 5.72 9.79
CA HIS A 95 8.01 5.76 11.12
C HIS A 95 8.21 4.36 11.70
N VAL A 96 7.27 3.44 11.48
CA VAL A 96 7.39 2.03 11.86
C VAL A 96 8.41 1.32 10.99
N VAL A 97 8.36 1.51 9.65
CA VAL A 97 9.34 0.90 8.71
C VAL A 97 10.77 1.25 9.10
N LYS A 98 11.05 2.53 9.35
CA LYS A 98 12.38 3.01 9.80
C LYS A 98 12.80 2.37 11.12
N TRP A 99 11.88 2.31 12.08
CA TRP A 99 12.19 1.77 13.39
C TRP A 99 12.48 0.25 13.31
N LEU A 100 11.63 -0.50 12.60
CA LEU A 100 11.85 -1.94 12.37
C LEU A 100 13.16 -2.19 11.63
N HIS A 101 13.52 -1.36 10.64
CA HIS A 101 14.80 -1.51 9.94
C HIS A 101 16.03 -1.38 10.83
N VAL A 102 15.99 -0.45 11.80
CA VAL A 102 17.12 -0.19 12.69
C VAL A 102 17.20 -1.19 13.84
N ASN A 103 16.05 -1.64 14.35
CA ASN A 103 15.98 -2.39 15.62
C ASN A 103 15.67 -3.89 15.45
N ARG A 104 15.31 -4.32 14.23
CA ARG A 104 14.93 -5.71 13.91
C ARG A 104 15.73 -6.23 12.72
N THR A 105 15.97 -7.54 12.69
CA THR A 105 16.80 -8.20 11.68
C THR A 105 16.00 -8.92 10.60
N GLU A 106 14.69 -9.09 10.82
CA GLU A 106 13.76 -9.82 9.96
C GLU A 106 13.62 -9.20 8.57
N GLY A 107 13.77 -7.86 8.48
CA GLY A 107 13.70 -7.15 7.20
C GLY A 107 12.29 -7.06 6.63
N CYS A 108 12.20 -7.06 5.30
CA CYS A 108 10.95 -7.04 4.53
C CYS A 108 11.09 -7.90 3.28
N THR A 109 9.97 -8.26 2.67
CA THR A 109 9.96 -8.95 1.37
C THR A 109 9.71 -7.96 0.24
N SER A 110 9.64 -8.46 -1.00
CA SER A 110 9.18 -7.67 -2.15
C SER A 110 7.75 -7.14 -1.99
N ASN A 111 6.97 -7.67 -1.05
CA ASN A 111 5.61 -7.20 -0.77
C ASN A 111 5.62 -5.77 -0.22
N ALA A 112 6.59 -5.38 0.61
CA ALA A 112 6.70 -4.01 1.11
C ALA A 112 6.69 -2.97 -0.02
N MET A 113 7.54 -3.16 -1.04
CA MET A 113 7.61 -2.27 -2.20
C MET A 113 6.33 -2.33 -3.04
N ARG A 114 5.87 -3.55 -3.35
CA ARG A 114 4.68 -3.78 -4.19
C ARG A 114 3.42 -3.15 -3.60
N ASP A 115 3.17 -3.39 -2.32
CA ASP A 115 1.93 -3.01 -1.66
C ASP A 115 1.95 -1.51 -1.28
N ALA A 116 3.11 -0.96 -0.91
CA ALA A 116 3.28 0.49 -0.79
C ALA A 116 3.01 1.22 -2.12
N ALA A 117 3.47 0.66 -3.24
CA ALA A 117 3.19 1.20 -4.57
C ALA A 117 1.71 1.09 -4.97
N SER A 118 1.07 -0.04 -4.65
CA SER A 118 -0.36 -0.25 -4.89
C SER A 118 -1.27 0.69 -4.07
N ASN A 119 -0.77 1.25 -2.97
CA ASN A 119 -1.50 2.18 -2.10
C ASN A 119 -0.99 3.63 -2.18
N GLY A 120 -0.05 3.92 -3.08
CA GLY A 120 0.41 5.29 -3.35
C GLY A 120 1.29 5.88 -2.25
N HIS A 121 1.98 5.05 -1.46
CA HIS A 121 2.81 5.50 -0.35
C HIS A 121 4.22 5.90 -0.82
N LEU A 122 4.31 6.95 -1.65
CA LEU A 122 5.56 7.43 -2.24
C LEU A 122 6.66 7.67 -1.19
N HIS A 123 6.34 8.24 -0.03
CA HIS A 123 7.31 8.49 1.04
C HIS A 123 7.94 7.21 1.60
N VAL A 124 7.18 6.11 1.67
CA VAL A 124 7.70 4.78 2.02
C VAL A 124 8.59 4.26 0.90
N ILE A 125 8.15 4.37 -0.35
CA ILE A 125 8.87 3.87 -1.52
C ILE A 125 10.24 4.54 -1.66
N ARG A 126 10.31 5.87 -1.52
CA ARG A 126 11.58 6.62 -1.54
C ARG A 126 12.56 6.11 -0.50
N TRP A 127 12.04 5.77 0.69
CA TRP A 127 12.87 5.27 1.76
C TRP A 127 13.32 3.81 1.50
N LEU A 128 12.40 2.94 1.06
CA LEU A 128 12.72 1.55 0.74
C LEU A 128 13.79 1.45 -0.36
N VAL A 129 13.64 2.19 -1.47
CA VAL A 129 14.62 2.16 -2.58
C VAL A 129 16.03 2.56 -2.12
N SER A 130 16.16 3.44 -1.12
CA SER A 130 17.46 3.91 -0.65
C SER A 130 18.11 3.02 0.43
N HIS A 131 17.35 2.11 1.04
CA HIS A 131 17.82 1.34 2.21
C HIS A 131 17.61 -0.19 2.06
N ARG A 132 16.91 -0.63 1.01
CA ARG A 132 16.50 -2.02 0.77
C ARG A 132 16.74 -2.39 -0.69
N CYS A 133 17.13 -3.64 -0.92
CA CYS A 133 17.41 -4.19 -2.24
C CYS A 133 16.34 -5.21 -2.69
N GLU A 134 15.40 -5.53 -1.80
CA GLU A 134 14.41 -6.61 -1.95
C GLU A 134 13.29 -6.28 -2.95
N GLY A 135 13.20 -5.03 -3.44
CA GLY A 135 12.09 -4.53 -4.26
C GLY A 135 12.34 -4.61 -5.77
N SER A 136 11.60 -5.51 -6.45
CA SER A 136 11.42 -5.47 -7.90
C SER A 136 10.62 -4.24 -8.32
N THR A 137 11.22 -3.38 -9.14
CA THR A 137 10.62 -2.11 -9.61
C THR A 137 9.46 -2.32 -10.58
N SER A 138 9.49 -3.38 -11.39
CA SER A 138 8.51 -3.61 -12.46
C SER A 138 7.10 -3.97 -11.93
N VAL A 139 7.02 -4.88 -10.96
CA VAL A 139 5.73 -5.25 -10.34
C VAL A 139 5.15 -4.10 -9.53
N ALA A 140 5.99 -3.37 -8.78
CA ALA A 140 5.57 -2.19 -8.02
C ALA A 140 5.02 -1.08 -8.94
N LEU A 141 5.71 -0.81 -10.04
CA LEU A 141 5.28 0.14 -11.06
C LEU A 141 3.94 -0.27 -11.70
N ALA A 142 3.79 -1.55 -12.09
CA ALA A 142 2.54 -2.06 -12.66
C ALA A 142 1.36 -1.89 -11.67
N ARG A 143 1.59 -2.12 -10.37
CA ARG A 143 0.57 -1.93 -9.33
C ARG A 143 0.21 -0.46 -9.14
N ALA A 144 1.19 0.44 -9.14
CA ALA A 144 0.95 1.88 -9.07
C ALA A 144 0.15 2.39 -10.28
N LEU A 145 0.46 1.88 -11.48
CA LEU A 145 -0.28 2.15 -12.72
C LEU A 145 -1.75 1.71 -12.62
N MET A 146 -2.02 0.47 -12.22
CA MET A 146 -3.40 -0.03 -12.05
C MET A 146 -4.22 0.74 -11.02
N ARG A 147 -3.57 1.48 -10.12
CA ARG A 147 -4.20 2.23 -9.02
C ARG A 147 -4.14 3.75 -9.23
N ASN A 148 -3.65 4.19 -10.39
CA ASN A 148 -3.49 5.59 -10.76
C ASN A 148 -2.64 6.44 -9.80
N HIS A 149 -1.63 5.84 -9.16
CA HIS A 149 -0.70 6.56 -8.29
C HIS A 149 0.40 7.24 -9.12
N VAL A 150 0.06 8.36 -9.76
CA VAL A 150 0.89 9.08 -10.74
C VAL A 150 2.29 9.36 -10.21
N ASP A 151 2.40 9.89 -8.99
CA ASP A 151 3.64 10.26 -8.34
C ASP A 151 4.57 9.05 -8.12
N VAL A 152 4.01 7.91 -7.71
CA VAL A 152 4.73 6.64 -7.59
C VAL A 152 5.17 6.11 -8.95
N VAL A 153 4.30 6.16 -9.96
CA VAL A 153 4.63 5.71 -11.32
C VAL A 153 5.80 6.50 -11.88
N LEU A 154 5.75 7.83 -11.81
CA LEU A 154 6.81 8.71 -12.28
C LEU A 154 8.12 8.46 -11.52
N PHE A 155 8.05 8.32 -10.20
CA PHE A 155 9.23 8.05 -9.36
C PHE A 155 9.88 6.70 -9.69
N LEU A 156 9.09 5.62 -9.74
CA LEU A 156 9.60 4.28 -10.05
C LEU A 156 10.07 4.18 -11.50
N HIS A 157 9.46 4.91 -12.43
CA HIS A 157 9.95 5.02 -13.79
C HIS A 157 11.32 5.69 -13.86
N ALA A 158 11.52 6.81 -13.16
CA ALA A 158 12.78 7.54 -13.18
C ALA A 158 13.97 6.75 -12.59
N LEU A 159 13.71 5.74 -11.76
CA LEU A 159 14.72 4.95 -11.07
C LEU A 159 15.17 3.68 -11.81
N ARG A 160 14.47 3.25 -12.86
CA ARG A 160 14.74 1.95 -13.47
C ARG A 160 15.97 2.01 -14.40
N SER A 161 16.73 0.92 -14.44
CA SER A 161 17.84 0.70 -15.37
C SER A 161 17.49 -0.19 -16.57
N GLU A 162 16.32 -0.86 -16.54
CA GLU A 162 15.86 -1.78 -17.57
C GLU A 162 14.58 -1.27 -18.26
N ASP A 163 14.36 -1.73 -19.49
CA ASP A 163 13.16 -1.46 -20.26
C ASP A 163 11.95 -2.19 -19.64
N PHE A 164 10.92 -1.43 -19.27
CA PHE A 164 9.64 -1.96 -18.80
C PHE A 164 8.73 -2.17 -20.00
N SER A 165 8.14 -3.37 -20.10
CA SER A 165 7.08 -3.60 -21.08
C SER A 165 5.72 -3.66 -20.41
N PHE A 166 4.73 -3.05 -21.07
CA PHE A 166 3.34 -3.05 -20.62
C PHE A 166 2.59 -4.37 -20.90
N LEU A 167 3.24 -5.35 -21.53
CA LEU A 167 2.62 -6.60 -21.99
C LEU A 167 1.99 -7.45 -20.87
N ALA A 168 2.44 -7.27 -19.62
CA ALA A 168 1.91 -7.96 -18.45
C ALA A 168 0.61 -7.34 -17.87
N THR A 169 0.15 -6.19 -18.37
CA THR A 169 -1.01 -5.45 -17.86
C THR A 169 -2.11 -5.33 -18.91
N HIS A 170 -2.66 -6.46 -19.37
CA HIS A 170 -3.61 -6.50 -20.50
C HIS A 170 -5.00 -5.85 -20.23
N PHE A 171 -5.23 -5.21 -19.09
CA PHE A 171 -6.50 -4.57 -18.76
C PHE A 171 -6.29 -3.35 -17.85
N MET A 172 -6.04 -2.18 -18.44
CA MET A 172 -6.11 -0.89 -17.73
C MET A 172 -7.47 -0.24 -18.01
N CYS A 173 -8.53 -0.73 -17.36
CA CYS A 173 -9.88 -0.24 -17.64
C CYS A 173 -10.11 1.23 -17.24
N HIS A 174 -9.34 1.74 -16.28
CA HIS A 174 -9.49 3.11 -15.77
C HIS A 174 -8.12 3.73 -15.54
N LEU A 175 -7.69 4.59 -16.46
CA LEU A 175 -6.51 5.44 -16.32
C LEU A 175 -6.95 6.86 -15.98
N CYS A 176 -6.19 7.61 -15.18
CA CYS A 176 -6.38 9.06 -15.09
C CYS A 176 -5.76 9.77 -16.30
N MET A 177 -6.27 10.96 -16.61
CA MET A 177 -5.81 11.77 -17.75
C MET A 177 -4.29 11.96 -17.75
N GLU A 178 -3.69 12.24 -16.59
CA GLU A 178 -2.25 12.48 -16.44
C GLU A 178 -1.43 11.24 -16.79
N LEU A 179 -1.87 10.05 -16.35
CA LEU A 179 -1.19 8.80 -16.68
C LEU A 179 -1.42 8.40 -18.13
N THR A 180 -2.61 8.63 -18.67
CA THR A 180 -2.87 8.38 -20.10
C THR A 180 -1.97 9.24 -20.98
N GLU A 181 -1.83 10.54 -20.65
CA GLU A 181 -0.91 11.44 -21.35
C GLU A 181 0.53 10.96 -21.23
N TRP A 182 0.96 10.63 -20.01
CA TRP A 182 2.32 10.14 -19.77
C TRP A 182 2.62 8.83 -20.50
N ILE A 183 1.67 7.87 -20.50
CA ILE A 183 1.81 6.60 -21.22
C ILE A 183 1.92 6.85 -22.73
N LEU A 184 1.04 7.67 -23.31
CA LEU A 184 1.09 8.02 -24.73
C LEU A 184 2.41 8.70 -25.11
N LEU A 185 2.94 9.56 -24.25
CA LEU A 185 4.19 10.26 -24.51
C LEU A 185 5.42 9.33 -24.54
N ASN A 186 5.40 8.27 -23.74
CA ASN A 186 6.58 7.43 -23.51
C ASN A 186 6.49 6.03 -24.16
N TYR A 187 5.28 5.54 -24.43
CA TYR A 187 5.02 4.14 -24.83
C TYR A 187 3.93 3.99 -25.88
N ALA A 188 3.64 5.02 -26.69
CA ALA A 188 2.56 4.98 -27.70
C ALA A 188 2.57 3.73 -28.59
N ASP A 189 3.75 3.24 -28.98
CA ASP A 189 3.89 2.05 -29.82
C ASP A 189 3.53 0.74 -29.08
N GLU A 190 3.72 0.66 -27.77
CA GLU A 190 3.40 -0.54 -26.95
C GLU A 190 1.92 -0.63 -26.57
N VAL A 191 1.26 0.52 -26.43
CA VAL A 191 -0.13 0.61 -26.00
C VAL A 191 -1.10 0.84 -27.15
N ASP A 192 -0.63 0.71 -28.39
CA ASP A 192 -1.48 0.85 -29.58
C ASP A 192 -2.61 -0.19 -29.55
N GLY A 193 -3.84 0.27 -29.76
CA GLY A 193 -5.04 -0.55 -29.67
C GLY A 193 -5.55 -0.79 -28.24
N TRP A 194 -4.92 -0.24 -27.20
CA TRP A 194 -5.43 -0.37 -25.84
C TRP A 194 -6.72 0.41 -25.64
N GLU A 195 -7.68 -0.23 -24.99
CA GLU A 195 -8.97 0.34 -24.66
C GLU A 195 -9.03 0.80 -23.19
N PHE A 196 -9.61 1.96 -22.95
CA PHE A 196 -9.90 2.44 -21.59
C PHE A 196 -11.22 3.20 -21.54
N GLU A 197 -11.86 3.15 -20.37
CA GLU A 197 -13.14 3.77 -20.10
C GLU A 197 -12.96 5.13 -19.40
N VAL A 198 -13.65 6.15 -19.90
CA VAL A 198 -13.74 7.46 -19.26
C VAL A 198 -15.20 7.76 -18.93
N PRO A 199 -15.56 8.00 -17.65
CA PRO A 199 -16.91 8.42 -17.29
C PRO A 199 -17.33 9.67 -18.07
N ASN A 200 -18.57 9.71 -18.55
CA ASN A 200 -19.10 10.87 -19.29
C ASN A 200 -19.14 12.13 -18.41
N SER A 201 -19.16 11.97 -17.08
CA SER A 201 -19.05 13.06 -16.11
C SER A 201 -17.66 13.73 -16.10
N ASP A 202 -16.60 13.04 -16.52
CA ASP A 202 -15.27 13.62 -16.71
C ASP A 202 -15.14 14.20 -18.13
N TRP A 203 -15.87 15.30 -18.34
CA TRP A 203 -15.90 15.98 -19.64
C TRP A 203 -14.52 16.48 -20.08
N ARG A 204 -13.66 16.86 -19.12
CA ARG A 204 -12.31 17.38 -19.40
C ARG A 204 -11.43 16.29 -19.99
N PHE A 205 -11.50 15.08 -19.44
CA PHE A 205 -10.72 13.96 -19.96
C PHE A 205 -11.26 13.50 -21.33
N ASN A 206 -12.59 13.43 -21.50
CA ASN A 206 -13.19 13.13 -22.81
C ASN A 206 -12.83 14.17 -23.89
N GLU A 207 -12.87 15.46 -23.55
CA GLU A 207 -12.45 16.53 -24.46
C GLU A 207 -10.96 16.41 -24.80
N TRP A 208 -10.12 16.11 -23.80
CA TRP A 208 -8.70 15.86 -24.02
C TRP A 208 -8.48 14.70 -24.99
N CYS A 209 -9.16 13.55 -24.80
CA CYS A 209 -9.08 12.39 -25.69
C CYS A 209 -9.47 12.73 -27.13
N ALA A 210 -10.55 13.51 -27.32
CA ALA A 210 -10.98 13.99 -28.63
C ALA A 210 -9.93 14.92 -29.27
N ARG A 211 -9.33 15.82 -28.49
CA ARG A 211 -8.30 16.77 -28.96
C ARG A 211 -7.00 16.06 -29.34
N VAL A 212 -6.61 15.05 -28.56
CA VAL A 212 -5.53 14.13 -28.91
C VAL A 212 -6.00 13.03 -29.88
N LYS A 213 -7.15 13.22 -30.53
CA LYS A 213 -7.80 12.37 -31.55
C LYS A 213 -7.54 10.87 -31.35
N LEU A 214 -7.81 10.41 -30.13
CA LEU A 214 -7.95 8.98 -29.86
C LEU A 214 -9.18 8.45 -30.58
N GLN A 215 -9.19 7.17 -30.91
CA GLN A 215 -10.36 6.56 -31.56
C GLN A 215 -11.45 6.35 -30.51
N ARG A 216 -12.65 6.83 -30.81
CA ARG A 216 -13.85 6.61 -30.00
C ARG A 216 -14.58 5.37 -30.51
N MET A 217 -14.85 4.41 -29.63
CA MET A 217 -15.46 3.12 -30.01
C MET A 217 -16.96 3.09 -29.72
N GLN A 218 -17.32 3.10 -28.44
CA GLN A 218 -18.69 2.89 -27.99
C GLN A 218 -19.00 3.81 -26.81
N ASP A 219 -20.18 4.42 -26.86
CA ASP A 219 -20.75 5.21 -25.79
C ASP A 219 -21.88 4.42 -25.14
N ASN A 220 -21.97 4.49 -23.82
CA ASN A 220 -23.21 4.22 -23.10
C ASN A 220 -23.61 5.48 -22.31
N ASP A 221 -24.75 5.44 -21.62
CA ASP A 221 -25.23 6.59 -20.86
C ASP A 221 -24.25 7.05 -19.76
N ALA A 222 -23.37 6.16 -19.28
CA ALA A 222 -22.45 6.42 -18.17
C ALA A 222 -21.02 6.81 -18.59
N SER A 223 -20.50 6.26 -19.69
CA SER A 223 -19.09 6.33 -20.06
C SER A 223 -18.84 6.26 -21.57
N THR A 224 -17.68 6.76 -21.98
CA THR A 224 -17.15 6.69 -23.34
C THR A 224 -15.90 5.81 -23.35
N TRP A 225 -15.82 4.88 -24.30
CA TRP A 225 -14.64 4.04 -24.52
C TRP A 225 -13.72 4.63 -25.58
N TRP A 226 -12.45 4.77 -25.22
CA TRP A 226 -11.38 5.31 -26.06
C TRP A 226 -10.32 4.26 -26.35
N VAL A 227 -9.75 4.32 -27.55
CA VAL A 227 -8.63 3.47 -27.99
C VAL A 227 -7.39 4.34 -28.16
N LEU A 228 -6.29 3.93 -27.50
CA LEU A 228 -4.96 4.51 -27.71
C LEU A 228 -4.49 4.15 -29.11
N THR A 229 -4.04 5.16 -29.87
CA THR A 229 -3.58 4.98 -31.25
C THR A 229 -2.18 5.57 -31.42
N SER A 230 -1.26 4.79 -32.02
CA SER A 230 0.17 5.08 -32.15
C SER A 230 0.53 6.17 -33.17
N HIS A 231 -0.43 6.92 -33.72
CA HIS A 231 -0.20 7.85 -34.83
C HIS A 231 0.90 8.91 -34.51
N ARG A 232 2.12 8.62 -35.00
CA ARG A 232 3.39 9.35 -34.80
C ARG A 232 3.42 10.83 -35.22
N GLU A 233 2.34 11.39 -35.76
CA GLU A 233 2.30 12.78 -36.25
C GLU A 233 2.13 13.86 -35.16
N ARG A 234 2.24 13.54 -33.87
CA ARG A 234 1.88 14.50 -32.79
C ARG A 234 3.00 14.82 -31.82
N CYS A 235 4.10 15.31 -32.37
CA CYS A 235 5.05 16.19 -31.66
C CYS A 235 4.42 17.58 -31.30
N ARG A 236 3.24 17.61 -30.69
CA ARG A 236 2.62 18.85 -30.15
C ARG A 236 2.02 18.70 -28.75
N ILE A 237 2.40 17.68 -28.00
CA ILE A 237 2.03 17.56 -26.58
C ILE A 237 2.93 18.45 -25.69
N SER A 238 4.01 19.05 -26.23
CA SER A 238 4.99 19.82 -25.44
C SER A 238 4.60 21.24 -24.99
N LYS A 239 3.34 21.65 -25.09
CA LYS A 239 2.88 22.95 -24.54
C LYS A 239 1.41 22.92 -24.13
N ILE A 240 1.09 22.23 -23.04
CA ILE A 240 -0.20 22.40 -22.36
C ILE A 240 0.06 22.54 -20.85
N TRP A 241 0.61 23.70 -20.50
CA TRP A 241 0.46 24.35 -19.19
C TRP A 241 0.09 25.81 -19.48
#